data_AF-C3XWV1-F1
#
_entry.id   AF-C3XWV1-F1
#
_cell.length_a   1.000
_cell.length_b   1.000
_cell.length_c   1.000
_cell.angle_alpha   90.00
_cell.angle_beta   90.00
_cell.angle_gamma   90.00
#
_symmetry.space_group_name_H-M   'P 1'
#
loop_
_entity.id
_entity.type
_entity.pdbx_description
1 polymer ?
#
loop_
_entity_poly.entity_id
_entity_poly.type
_entity_poly.pdbx_seq_one_letter_code
_entity_poly.pdbx_strand_id
1 'polypeptide(L)' 'MASNAVSQVTDKSHVCQVCLEDFKQPKMLPCLHTFCQPCLEKLLATEPAGKLDCPTCRHDVPLPENG' A
#
# COMPACT_ATOMS: atom_id res chain seq x y z
N MET A 1 14.58 9.98 39.16
CA MET A 1 14.35 8.75 38.38
C MET A 1 12.85 8.72 38.09
N ALA A 2 12.30 8.61 36.90
CA ALA A 2 12.81 8.22 35.58
C ALA A 2 12.11 9.06 34.49
N SER A 3 12.74 9.11 33.33
CA SER A 3 12.39 9.88 32.14
C SER A 3 10.94 9.68 31.70
N ASN A 4 10.22 10.78 31.43
CA ASN A 4 9.00 10.76 30.63
C ASN A 4 9.40 10.28 29.23
N ALA A 5 9.17 8.99 28.96
CA ALA A 5 9.17 8.45 27.63
C ALA A 5 8.04 9.16 26.87
N VAL A 6 8.41 10.24 26.16
CA VAL A 6 7.62 10.75 25.03
C VAL A 6 7.26 9.52 24.23
N SER A 7 5.95 9.23 24.23
CA SER A 7 5.32 8.18 23.47
C SER A 7 5.99 8.15 22.12
N GLN A 8 6.75 7.08 21.86
CA GLN A 8 7.19 6.74 20.53
C GLN A 8 5.93 6.40 19.75
N VAL A 9 5.16 7.43 19.38
CA VAL A 9 4.25 7.40 18.26
C VAL A 9 5.16 7.23 17.07
N THR A 10 5.64 6.00 16.88
CA THR A 10 6.21 5.58 15.63
C THR A 10 5.06 5.67 14.67
N ASP A 11 4.99 6.81 14.00
CA ASP A 11 4.19 7.12 12.83
C ASP A 11 4.50 6.07 11.76
N LYS A 12 4.02 4.85 11.96
CA LYS A 12 4.13 3.72 11.01
C LYS A 12 2.81 3.53 10.27
N SER A 13 1.96 4.55 10.26
CA SER A 13 0.67 4.56 9.57
C SER A 13 0.76 5.13 8.14
N HIS A 14 1.89 5.74 7.75
CA HIS A 14 2.04 6.43 6.47
C HIS A 14 3.02 5.75 5.49
N VAL A 15 3.40 4.50 5.77
CA VAL A 15 4.35 3.74 4.95
C VAL A 15 3.66 2.66 4.12
N CYS A 16 4.04 2.59 2.85
CA CYS A 16 3.57 1.58 1.92
C CYS A 16 4.17 0.21 2.24
N GLN A 17 3.32 -0.80 2.41
CA GLN A 17 3.77 -2.16 2.72
C GLN A 17 4.42 -2.87 1.52
N VAL A 18 4.45 -2.25 0.33
CA VAL A 18 5.10 -2.80 -0.87
C VAL A 18 6.54 -2.31 -0.98
N CYS A 19 6.77 -1.00 -0.96
CA CYS A 19 8.12 -0.42 -1.05
C CYS A 19 8.77 -0.10 0.30
N LEU A 20 8.02 -0.22 1.40
CA LEU A 20 8.44 0.14 2.76
C LEU A 20 8.92 1.60 2.91
N GLU A 21 8.51 2.47 1.98
CA GLU A 21 8.72 3.92 2.00
C GLU A 21 7.39 4.65 2.26
N ASP A 22 7.46 5.96 2.45
CA ASP A 22 6.29 6.84 2.49
C ASP A 22 5.36 6.67 1.28
N PHE A 23 4.06 6.83 1.50
CA PHE A 23 3.06 6.74 0.44
C PHE A 23 3.26 7.78 -0.66
N LYS A 24 3.72 7.34 -1.83
CA LYS A 24 3.79 8.12 -3.07
C LYS A 24 2.50 7.90 -3.85
N GLN A 25 1.63 8.91 -3.89
CA GLN A 25 0.28 8.84 -4.49
C GLN A 25 -0.52 7.64 -3.93
N PRO A 26 -0.93 7.70 -2.65
CA PRO A 26 -1.69 6.63 -2.02
C PRO A 26 -3.00 6.38 -2.78
N LYS A 27 -3.17 5.16 -3.26
CA LYS A 27 -4.42 4.63 -3.83
C LYS A 27 -5.03 3.69 -2.81
N MET A 28 -6.26 3.96 -2.44
CA MET A 28 -7.06 3.08 -1.60
C MET A 28 -7.76 2.03 -2.49
N LEU A 29 -7.55 0.76 -2.17
CA LEU A 29 -8.18 -0.37 -2.83
C LEU A 29 -9.60 -0.59 -2.26
N PRO A 30 -10.48 -1.31 -2.99
CA PRO A 30 -11.81 -1.67 -2.48
C PRO A 30 -11.76 -2.50 -1.19
N CYS A 31 -10.64 -3.19 -0.93
CA CYS A 31 -10.39 -3.89 0.32
C CYS A 31 -9.91 -2.99 1.47
N LEU A 32 -10.01 -1.66 1.33
CA LEU A 32 -9.63 -0.63 2.30
C LEU A 32 -8.14 -0.59 2.68
N HIS A 33 -7.28 -1.18 1.85
CA HIS A 33 -5.83 -1.06 2.00
C HIS A 33 -5.27 0.00 1.07
N THR A 34 -4.30 0.77 1.56
CA THR A 34 -3.67 1.86 0.81
C THR A 34 -2.26 1.48 0.39
N PHE A 35 -1.93 1.72 -0.88
CA PHE A 35 -0.59 1.49 -1.44
C PHE A 35 -0.18 2.63 -2.38
N CYS A 36 1.11 2.75 -2.66
CA CYS A 36 1.58 3.70 -3.67
C CYS A 36 1.06 3.31 -5.05
N GLN A 37 0.53 4.25 -5.82
CA GLN A 37 0.22 4.06 -7.24
C GLN A 37 1.36 3.37 -8.02
N PRO A 38 2.62 3.82 -7.97
CA PRO A 38 3.71 3.16 -8.69
C PRO A 38 4.00 1.74 -8.19
N CYS A 39 3.68 1.42 -6.92
CA CYS A 39 3.81 0.05 -6.42
C CYS A 39 2.73 -0.86 -7.02
N LEU A 40 1.50 -0.37 -7.13
CA LEU A 40 0.40 -1.07 -7.77
C LEU A 40 0.66 -1.31 -9.26
N GLU A 41 1.16 -0.29 -9.97
CA GLU A 41 1.55 -0.41 -11.39
C GLU A 41 2.68 -1.43 -11.60
N LYS A 42 3.68 -1.48 -10.70
CA LYS A 42 4.74 -2.51 -10.75
C LYS A 42 4.21 -3.92 -10.51
N LEU A 43 3.31 -4.09 -9.54
CA LEU A 43 2.66 -5.38 -9.28
C LEU A 43 1.92 -5.84 -10.54
N LEU A 44 1.20 -4.93 -11.18
CA LEU A 44 0.52 -5.19 -12.44
C LEU A 44 1.43 -5.55 -13.61
N ALA A 45 2.51 -4.81 -13.76
CA ALA A 45 3.49 -5.09 -14.81
C ALA A 45 4.17 -6.47 -14.61
N THR A 46 4.19 -6.98 -13.38
CA THR A 46 4.74 -8.30 -13.05
C THR A 46 3.72 -9.41 -13.26
N GLU A 47 2.42 -9.13 -13.14
CA GLU A 47 1.35 -10.11 -13.28
C GLU A 47 0.92 -10.27 -14.76
N PRO A 48 1.17 -11.43 -15.40
CA PRO A 48 0.86 -11.64 -16.82
C PRO A 48 -0.65 -11.71 -17.09
N ALA A 49 -1.47 -11.84 -16.05
CA ALA A 49 -2.93 -11.94 -16.16
C ALA A 49 -3.63 -10.58 -16.14
N GLY A 50 -2.91 -9.46 -15.98
CA GLY A 50 -3.52 -8.13 -15.89
C GLY A 50 -4.43 -7.95 -14.67
N LYS A 51 -4.23 -8.78 -13.64
CA LYS A 51 -4.95 -8.72 -12.37
C LYS A 51 -4.06 -8.06 -11.31
N LEU A 52 -4.67 -7.29 -10.42
CA LEU A 52 -3.99 -6.77 -9.25
C LEU A 52 -4.59 -7.42 -8.01
N ASP A 53 -3.77 -8.12 -7.23
CA ASP A 53 -4.17 -8.58 -5.90
C ASP A 53 -3.59 -7.69 -4.80
N CYS A 54 -4.39 -7.49 -3.75
CA CYS A 54 -3.93 -6.78 -2.57
C CYS A 54 -2.81 -7.60 -1.87
N PRO A 55 -1.60 -7.06 -1.66
CA PRO A 55 -0.52 -7.80 -1.02
C PRO A 55 -0.77 -8.10 0.46
N THR A 56 -1.71 -7.39 1.10
CA THR A 56 -2.06 -7.59 2.52
C THR A 56 -3.17 -8.63 2.71
N CYS A 57 -4.23 -8.58 1.91
CA CYS A 57 -5.40 -9.45 2.10
C CYS A 57 -5.72 -10.36 0.91
N ARG A 58 -4.93 -10.31 -0.16
CA ARG A 58 -5.12 -11.06 -1.43
C ARG A 58 -6.48 -10.83 -2.09
N HIS A 59 -7.14 -9.72 -1.76
CA HIS A 59 -8.38 -9.34 -2.42
C HIS A 59 -8.11 -8.92 -3.85
N ASP A 60 -8.92 -9.39 -4.78
CA ASP A 60 -8.87 -8.99 -6.18
C ASP A 60 -9.25 -7.51 -6.31
N VAL A 61 -8.41 -6.75 -6.97
CA VAL A 61 -8.63 -5.33 -7.22
C VAL A 61 -9.03 -5.21 -8.69
N PRO A 62 -10.33 -5.00 -8.96
CA PRO A 62 -10.77 -4.75 -10.32
C PRO A 62 -10.11 -3.46 -10.78
N LEU A 63 -9.26 -3.58 -11.79
CA LEU A 63 -8.67 -2.42 -12.43
C LEU A 63 -9.72 -1.81 -13.34
N PRO A 64 -9.82 -0.48 -13.40
CA PRO A 64 -10.63 0.15 -14.42
C PRO A 64 -10.06 -0.28 -15.78
N GLU A 65 -10.81 -1.12 -16.48
CA GLU A 65 -10.56 -1.48 -17.87
C GLU A 65 -10.66 -0.19 -18.69
N ASN A 66 -9.50 0.31 -19.13
CA ASN A 66 -9.34 1.47 -20.01
C ASN A 66 -9.67 2.85 -19.43
N GLY A 67 -8.65 3.70 -19.41
CA GLY A 67 -8.76 5.12 -19.75
C GLY A 67 -8.12 5.33 -21.10
#